data_AF-A0A960RIK4-F1
#
_entry.id   AF-A0A960RIK4-F1
#
_cell.length_a   1.000
_cell.length_b   1.000
_cell.length_c   1.000
_cell.angle_alpha   90.00
_cell.angle_beta   90.00
_cell.angle_gamma   90.00
#
_symmetry.space_group_name_H-M   'P 1'
#
loop_
_entity.id
_entity.type
_entity.pdbx_description
1 polymer ?
#
loop_
_entity_poly.entity_id
_entity_poly.type
_entity_poly.pdbx_seq_one_letter_code
_entity_poly.pdbx_strand_id
1 'polypeptide(L)'
;MNNPTISPEDPRLTAYALGELEEAERAEVEALVQNSPDAQAVVEDIRATAAQLEAVLSDEPLPAVKPPKDPYREKPGKLLSFPKLYFVVGTLAAACFAVV
;
A
#
# COMPACT_ATOMS: atom_id res chain seq x y z
N MET A 1 48.03 -14.78 -2.32
CA MET A 1 46.74 -14.09 -2.11
C MET A 1 45.65 -15.02 -2.61
N ASN A 2 44.69 -15.40 -1.77
CA ASN A 2 43.54 -16.18 -2.22
C ASN A 2 42.63 -15.23 -2.98
N ASN A 3 42.37 -15.49 -4.26
CA ASN A 3 41.42 -14.70 -5.04
C ASN A 3 40.01 -15.19 -4.66
N PRO A 4 39.19 -14.41 -3.94
CA PRO A 4 37.84 -14.83 -3.63
C PRO A 4 37.10 -15.07 -4.96
N THR A 5 36.55 -16.27 -5.13
CA THR A 5 35.80 -16.66 -6.34
C THR A 5 34.34 -16.75 -5.94
N ILE A 6 33.45 -16.13 -6.73
CA ILE A 6 32.00 -16.22 -6.51
C ILE A 6 31.42 -17.37 -7.34
N SER A 7 30.59 -18.18 -6.69
CA SER A 7 29.86 -19.27 -7.35
C SER A 7 28.63 -18.70 -8.08
N PRO A 8 28.21 -19.27 -9.22
CA PRO A 8 26.90 -18.98 -9.83
C PRO A 8 25.72 -19.26 -8.89
N GLU A 9 25.91 -20.14 -7.90
CA GLU A 9 24.90 -20.48 -6.88
C GLU A 9 25.05 -19.64 -5.59
N ASP A 10 25.87 -18.58 -5.59
CA ASP A 10 26.03 -17.72 -4.42
C ASP A 10 24.73 -16.89 -4.24
N PRO A 11 24.03 -17.01 -3.08
CA PRO A 11 22.78 -16.30 -2.85
C PRO A 11 22.93 -14.76 -2.88
N ARG A 12 24.15 -14.23 -2.69
CA ARG A 12 24.41 -12.79 -2.81
C ARG A 12 24.21 -12.26 -4.23
N LEU A 13 24.22 -13.12 -5.26
CA LEU A 13 23.94 -12.70 -6.63
C LEU A 13 22.51 -12.18 -6.80
N THR A 14 21.52 -12.80 -6.15
CA THR A 14 20.13 -12.32 -6.16
C THR A 14 20.03 -10.98 -5.45
N ALA A 15 20.58 -10.88 -4.24
CA ALA A 15 20.56 -9.63 -3.48
C ALA A 15 21.26 -8.49 -4.24
N TYR A 16 22.39 -8.78 -4.89
CA TYR A 16 23.09 -7.81 -5.75
C TYR A 16 22.25 -7.42 -6.97
N ALA A 17 21.68 -8.39 -7.67
CA ALA A 17 20.90 -8.16 -8.88
C ALA A 17 19.63 -7.32 -8.62
N LEU A 18 18.99 -7.51 -7.46
CA LEU A 18 17.78 -6.82 -7.02
C LEU A 18 18.06 -5.53 -6.23
N GLY A 19 19.33 -5.18 -5.99
CA GLY A 19 19.71 -3.95 -5.29
C GLY A 19 19.48 -3.96 -3.78
N GLU A 20 19.48 -5.14 -3.16
CA GLU A 20 19.22 -5.35 -1.73
C GLU A 20 20.49 -5.22 -0.85
N LEU A 21 21.67 -5.10 -1.48
CA LEU A 21 22.95 -4.97 -0.79
C LEU A 21 23.28 -3.52 -0.42
N GLU A 22 23.81 -3.36 0.80
CA GLU A 22 24.39 -2.10 1.27
C GLU A 22 25.66 -1.74 0.50
N GLU A 23 26.07 -0.45 0.52
CA GLU A 23 27.12 0.06 -0.38
C GLU A 23 28.44 -0.71 -0.33
N ALA A 24 28.92 -1.06 0.87
CA ALA A 24 30.19 -1.77 1.05
C ALA A 24 30.12 -3.21 0.53
N GLU A 25 29.03 -3.92 0.82
CA GLU A 25 28.83 -5.31 0.37
C GLU A 25 28.57 -5.36 -1.13
N ARG A 26 27.80 -4.40 -1.66
CA ARG A 26 27.57 -4.25 -3.09
C ARG A 26 28.88 -4.10 -3.86
N ALA A 27 29.79 -3.26 -3.39
CA ALA A 27 31.09 -3.05 -4.03
C ALA A 27 31.97 -4.32 -4.02
N GLU A 28 31.92 -5.10 -2.94
CA GLU A 28 32.61 -6.40 -2.87
C GLU A 28 32.03 -7.39 -3.89
N VAL A 29 30.71 -7.58 -3.88
CA VAL A 29 30.03 -8.52 -4.79
C VAL A 29 30.18 -8.09 -6.25
N GLU A 30 30.12 -6.80 -6.54
CA GLU A 30 30.35 -6.25 -7.88
C GLU A 30 31.74 -6.60 -8.40
N ALA A 31 32.78 -6.46 -7.58
CA ALA A 31 34.14 -6.83 -7.97
C ALA A 31 34.24 -8.34 -8.26
N LEU A 32 33.54 -9.18 -7.51
CA LEU A 32 33.51 -10.63 -7.75
C LEU A 32 32.78 -10.97 -9.06
N VAL A 33 31.63 -10.33 -9.31
CA VAL A 33 30.83 -10.53 -10.53
C VAL A 33 31.60 -10.07 -11.77
N GLN A 34 32.28 -8.93 -11.71
CA GLN A 34 33.10 -8.42 -12.83
C GLN A 34 34.19 -9.40 -13.28
N ASN A 35 34.67 -10.26 -12.37
CA ASN A 35 35.69 -11.26 -12.63
C ASN A 35 35.13 -12.66 -12.98
N SER A 36 33.82 -12.83 -13.08
CA SER A 36 33.17 -14.12 -13.32
C SER A 36 32.08 -14.02 -14.41
N PRO A 37 32.34 -14.49 -15.65
CA PRO A 37 31.33 -14.50 -16.72
C PRO A 37 30.06 -15.29 -16.36
N ASP A 38 30.20 -16.40 -15.65
CA ASP A 38 29.05 -17.21 -15.23
C ASP A 38 28.18 -16.43 -14.22
N ALA A 39 28.81 -15.70 -13.29
CA ALA A 39 28.06 -14.84 -12.36
C ALA A 39 27.39 -13.65 -13.06
N GLN A 40 28.00 -13.11 -14.12
CA GLN A 40 27.39 -12.05 -14.94
C GLN A 40 26.11 -12.56 -15.63
N ALA A 41 26.16 -13.77 -16.20
CA ALA A 41 24.99 -14.40 -16.83
C ALA A 41 23.86 -14.60 -15.81
N VAL A 42 24.16 -15.10 -14.61
CA VAL A 42 23.16 -15.27 -13.54
C VAL A 42 22.55 -13.92 -13.13
N VAL A 43 23.36 -12.87 -12.97
CA VAL A 43 22.86 -11.53 -12.64
C VAL A 43 21.96 -10.97 -13.74
N GLU A 44 22.30 -11.19 -15.01
CA GLU A 44 21.48 -10.80 -16.15
C GLU A 44 20.14 -11.54 -16.15
N ASP A 45 20.15 -12.86 -15.96
CA ASP A 45 18.95 -13.70 -15.90
C ASP A 45 17.99 -13.26 -14.76
N ILE A 46 18.54 -12.96 -13.58
CA ILE A 46 17.76 -12.48 -12.44
C ILE A 46 17.13 -11.12 -12.77
N ARG A 47 17.89 -10.18 -13.33
CA ARG A 47 17.38 -8.85 -13.72
C ARG A 47 16.31 -8.95 -14.80
N ALA A 48 16.50 -9.82 -15.81
CA ALA A 48 15.52 -10.05 -16.86
C ALA A 48 14.21 -10.61 -16.29
N THR A 49 14.31 -11.57 -15.36
CA THR A 49 13.12 -12.14 -14.68
C THR A 49 12.42 -11.10 -13.82
N ALA A 50 13.16 -10.32 -13.04
CA ALA A 50 12.61 -9.25 -12.22
C ALA A 50 11.89 -8.20 -13.07
N ALA A 51 12.47 -7.79 -14.20
CA ALA A 51 11.85 -6.85 -15.13
C ALA A 51 10.55 -7.40 -15.75
N GLN A 52 10.49 -8.70 -16.08
CA GLN A 52 9.25 -9.33 -16.56
C GLN A 52 8.16 -9.32 -15.49
N LEU A 53 8.51 -9.65 -14.24
CA LEU A 53 7.57 -9.60 -13.12
C LEU A 53 7.09 -8.19 -12.86
N GLU A 54 7.98 -7.20 -12.82
CA GLU A 54 7.64 -5.79 -12.60
C GLU A 54 6.70 -5.28 -13.70
N ALA A 55 6.95 -5.64 -14.96
CA ALA A 55 6.09 -5.24 -16.08
C ALA A 55 4.67 -5.81 -15.92
N VAL A 56 4.54 -7.10 -15.61
CA VAL A 56 3.22 -7.74 -15.46
C VAL A 56 2.49 -7.20 -14.23
N LEU A 57 3.17 -7.10 -13.09
CA LEU A 57 2.57 -6.65 -11.83
C LEU A 57 2.17 -5.16 -11.87
N SER A 58 2.91 -4.32 -12.60
CA SER A 58 2.56 -2.90 -12.76
C SER A 58 1.30 -2.67 -13.60
N ASP A 59 0.99 -3.61 -14.50
CA ASP A 59 -0.23 -3.57 -15.32
C ASP A 59 -1.46 -4.16 -14.59
N GLU A 60 -1.28 -4.77 -13.42
CA GLU A 60 -2.39 -5.36 -12.68
C GLU A 60 -3.33 -4.29 -12.10
N PRO A 61 -4.66 -4.44 -12.29
CA PRO A 61 -5.62 -3.51 -11.72
C PRO A 61 -5.64 -3.65 -10.19
N LEU A 62 -5.42 -2.53 -9.50
CA LEU A 62 -5.60 -2.50 -8.05
C LEU A 62 -7.05 -2.85 -7.69
N PRO A 63 -7.27 -3.73 -6.70
CA PRO A 63 -8.62 -4.03 -6.26
C PRO A 63 -9.28 -2.77 -5.70
N ALA A 64 -10.59 -2.65 -5.90
CA ALA A 64 -11.37 -1.59 -5.29
C ALA A 64 -11.29 -1.71 -3.75
N VAL A 65 -10.47 -0.88 -3.12
CA VAL A 65 -10.37 -0.80 -1.66
C VAL A 65 -11.56 0.00 -1.15
N LYS A 66 -12.51 -0.65 -0.49
CA LYS A 66 -13.50 0.07 0.31
C LYS A 66 -12.77 0.71 1.49
N PRO A 67 -13.04 1.98 1.84
CA PRO A 67 -12.48 2.56 3.04
C PRO A 67 -12.86 1.68 4.25
N PRO A 68 -11.99 1.55 5.25
CA PRO A 68 -12.30 0.80 6.46
C PRO A 68 -13.60 1.34 7.04
N LYS A 69 -14.53 0.43 7.37
CA LYS A 69 -15.77 0.80 8.03
C LYS A 69 -15.40 1.26 9.43
N ASP A 70 -15.43 2.56 9.67
CA ASP A 70 -15.28 3.12 11.01
C ASP A 70 -16.45 2.62 11.90
N PRO A 71 -16.19 1.73 12.88
CA PRO A 71 -17.23 1.22 13.76
C PRO A 71 -17.71 2.29 14.76
N TYR A 72 -16.97 3.39 14.90
CA TYR A 72 -17.26 4.51 15.79
C TYR A 72 -17.89 5.71 15.06
N ARG A 73 -18.18 5.61 13.75
CA ARG A 73 -18.86 6.67 13.02
C ARG A 73 -20.25 6.86 13.60
N GLU A 74 -20.40 7.90 14.41
CA GLU A 74 -21.69 8.27 14.97
C GLU A 74 -22.68 8.53 13.83
N LYS A 75 -23.82 7.86 13.89
CA LYS A 75 -24.95 8.21 13.03
C LYS A 75 -25.40 9.60 13.48
N PRO A 76 -25.53 10.59 12.58
CA PRO A 76 -26.09 11.87 12.98
C PRO A 76 -27.47 11.59 13.59
N GLY A 77 -27.60 11.86 14.89
CA GLY A 77 -28.87 11.74 15.57
C GLY A 77 -29.89 12.60 14.84
N LYS A 78 -31.11 12.08 14.63
CA LYS A 78 -32.20 12.94 14.17
C LYS A 78 -32.46 13.96 15.27
N LEU A 79 -31.91 15.16 15.10
CA LEU A 79 -32.17 16.29 15.99
C LEU A 79 -33.61 16.77 15.73
N LEU A 80 -34.59 16.04 16.29
CA LEU A 80 -35.94 16.57 16.39
C LEU A 80 -35.84 17.89 17.14
N SER A 81 -36.11 19.00 16.44
CA SER A 81 -36.02 20.36 16.99
C SER A 81 -37.15 20.62 18.00
N PHE A 82 -37.05 20.00 19.17
CA PHE A 82 -37.78 20.36 20.38
C PHE A 82 -37.22 21.70 20.88
N PRO A 83 -37.92 22.83 20.67
CA PRO A 83 -39.23 23.13 21.26
C PRO A 83 -40.30 23.67 20.26
N LYS A 84 -40.01 23.73 18.96
CA LYS A 84 -40.93 24.36 17.98
C LYS A 84 -42.27 23.62 17.86
N LEU A 85 -42.28 22.30 18.02
CA LEU A 85 -43.50 21.49 17.91
C LEU A 85 -44.52 21.82 19.01
N TYR A 86 -44.07 22.14 20.23
CA TYR A 86 -44.95 22.49 21.36
C TYR A 86 -45.66 23.83 21.14
N PHE A 87 -45.00 24.83 20.54
CA PHE A 87 -45.63 26.12 20.23
C PHE A 87 -46.69 26.01 19.11
N VAL A 88 -46.48 25.12 18.13
CA VAL A 88 -47.47 24.90 17.05
C VAL A 88 -48.72 24.18 17.57
N VAL A 89 -48.57 23.17 18.43
CA VAL A 89 -49.73 22.46 19.00
C VAL A 89 -50.47 23.33 20.03
N GLY A 90 -49.74 24.12 20.84
CA GLY A 90 -50.35 25.02 21.82
C GLY A 90 -51.15 26.18 21.21
N THR A 91 -50.70 26.74 20.09
CA THR A 91 -51.43 27.83 19.40
C THR A 91 -52.70 27.34 18.68
N LEU A 92 -52.69 26.12 18.14
CA LEU A 92 -53.87 25.52 17.53
C LEU A 92 -55.01 25.30 18.54
N ALA A 93 -54.68 24.91 19.77
CA ALA A 93 -55.67 24.70 20.83
C ALA A 93 -56.31 26.03 21.30
N ALA A 94 -55.55 27.12 21.36
CA ALA A 94 -56.07 28.44 21.77
C ALA A 94 -57.07 29.02 20.75
N ALA A 95 -56.90 28.74 19.45
CA ALA A 95 -57.83 29.20 18.42
C ALA A 95 -59.24 28.55 18.51
N CYS A 96 -59.36 27.39 19.16
CA CYS A 96 -60.65 26.70 19.33
C CYS A 96 -61.51 27.28 20.47
N PHE A 97 -60.97 28.15 21.33
CA PHE A 97 -61.71 28.75 22.45
C PHE A 97 -62.14 30.21 22.21
N ALA A 98 -61.82 30.80 21.06
CA ALA A 98 -62.19 32.19 20.72
C ALA A 98 -63.49 32.30 19.89
N VAL A 99 -64.23 31.20 19.71
CA VAL A 99 -65.54 31.17 19.05
C VAL A 99 -66.54 30.50 20.00
N VAL A 100 -66.98 31.23 21.03
CA VAL A 100 -68.20 30.99 21.83
C VAL A 100 -68.79 32.33 22.25
#